data_AF-A0A9D6QI50-F1
#
_entry.id   AF-A0A9D6QI50-F1
#
_cell.length_a   1.000
_cell.length_b   1.000
_cell.length_c   1.000
_cell.angle_alpha   90.00
_cell.angle_beta   90.00
_cell.angle_gamma   90.00
#
_symmetry.space_group_name_H-M   'P 1'
#
loop_
_entity.id
_entity.type
_entity.pdbx_description
1 polymer ?
#
loop_
_entity_poly.entity_id
_entity_poly.type
_entity_poly.pdbx_seq_one_letter_code
_entity_poly.pdbx_strand_id
1 'polypeptide(L)'
;MTKRDYYEILGVSKSASAEEVKKAYRKTAIQYHPDKNPGNKEAEEKFKDAAEAYEVLSDAQKRAQYDRFGHSRPGGGGFQGHDMNMEDIFSQFGDIFGGSGFDSFFGGGGRSRGRKGSNLRIKLKLTLDEISNGVEKKIKVNRLVQAEGVTYKNCNTCHGQGQVRKVVNTMLGQMVSTTTCPACNGVGQIIDKRPHGVDSSGLVSKEDTITVKIPAGVADGMQLSMSGKGNDAPGGGVPWDLLILIEEVEDKELKRDGNNIV
;
A
#
# COMPACT_ATOMS: atom_id res chain seq x y z
N MET A 1 19.66 14.71 -37.32
CA MET A 1 18.62 13.65 -37.37
C MET A 1 17.34 14.26 -36.78
N THR A 2 16.19 14.05 -37.41
CA THR A 2 14.90 14.49 -36.88
C THR A 2 14.65 13.79 -35.54
N LYS A 3 14.40 14.55 -34.46
CA LYS A 3 14.02 13.99 -33.14
C LYS A 3 12.79 13.09 -33.31
N ARG A 4 12.81 11.92 -32.65
CA ARG A 4 11.70 10.94 -32.67
C ARG A 4 10.45 11.54 -32.02
N ASP A 5 9.26 11.17 -32.49
CA ASP A 5 8.02 11.68 -31.91
C ASP A 5 7.88 11.22 -30.45
N TYR A 6 7.60 12.14 -29.51
CA TYR A 6 7.39 11.80 -28.09
C TYR A 6 6.32 10.73 -27.87
N TYR A 7 5.29 10.68 -28.73
CA TYR A 7 4.27 9.62 -28.68
C TYR A 7 4.85 8.24 -29.06
N GLU A 8 5.78 8.20 -30.03
CA GLU A 8 6.47 6.97 -30.43
C GLU A 8 7.48 6.52 -29.38
N ILE A 9 8.19 7.46 -28.74
CA ILE A 9 9.16 7.17 -27.66
C ILE A 9 8.47 6.50 -26.47
N LEU A 10 7.27 6.96 -26.11
CA LEU A 10 6.46 6.33 -25.06
C LEU A 10 5.63 5.14 -25.56
N GLY A 11 5.52 4.93 -26.88
CA GLY A 11 4.72 3.86 -27.48
C GLY A 11 3.22 4.03 -27.25
N VAL A 12 2.72 5.27 -27.30
CA VAL A 12 1.31 5.63 -27.06
C VAL A 12 0.70 6.37 -28.25
N SER A 13 -0.63 6.30 -28.38
CA SER A 13 -1.35 7.06 -29.40
C SER A 13 -1.32 8.56 -29.13
N LYS A 14 -1.43 9.40 -30.18
CA LYS A 14 -1.64 10.85 -30.05
C LYS A 14 -2.91 11.22 -29.30
N SER A 15 -3.89 10.32 -29.30
CA SER A 15 -5.14 10.45 -28.53
C SER A 15 -5.05 9.94 -27.08
N ALA A 16 -3.87 9.49 -26.62
CA ALA A 16 -3.71 8.90 -25.30
C ALA A 16 -4.06 9.90 -24.19
N SER A 17 -4.76 9.44 -23.17
CA SER A 17 -5.03 10.19 -21.95
C SER A 17 -3.73 10.42 -21.15
N ALA A 18 -3.74 11.40 -20.25
CA ALA A 18 -2.61 11.66 -19.36
C ALA A 18 -2.24 10.43 -18.48
N GLU A 19 -3.24 9.62 -18.13
CA GLU A 19 -3.04 8.38 -17.38
C GLU A 19 -2.31 7.30 -18.20
N GLU A 20 -2.65 7.18 -19.48
CA GLU A 20 -2.00 6.25 -20.41
C GLU A 20 -0.55 6.65 -20.70
N VAL A 21 -0.30 7.95 -20.93
CA VAL A 21 1.05 8.52 -21.07
C VAL A 21 1.90 8.20 -19.84
N LYS A 22 1.34 8.39 -18.64
CA LYS A 22 2.02 8.07 -17.38
C LYS A 22 2.26 6.56 -17.19
N LYS A 23 1.33 5.71 -17.62
CA LYS A 23 1.50 4.26 -17.53
C LYS A 23 2.58 3.77 -18.49
N ALA A 24 2.59 4.28 -19.71
CA ALA A 24 3.57 3.94 -20.71
C ALA A 24 4.97 4.40 -20.32
N TYR A 25 5.09 5.63 -19.81
CA TYR A 25 6.34 6.14 -19.28
C TYR A 25 6.90 5.27 -18.14
N ARG A 26 6.06 4.82 -17.19
CA ARG A 26 6.50 3.89 -16.14
C ARG A 26 7.06 2.58 -16.71
N LYS A 27 6.44 2.04 -17.75
CA LYS A 27 6.91 0.81 -18.41
C LYS A 27 8.28 1.02 -19.04
N THR A 28 8.45 2.10 -19.78
CA THR A 28 9.69 2.47 -20.47
C THR A 28 10.80 2.82 -19.48
N ALA A 29 10.50 3.56 -18.40
CA ALA A 29 11.45 3.93 -17.35
C ALA A 29 11.98 2.72 -16.58
N ILE A 30 11.12 1.73 -16.27
CA ILE A 30 11.56 0.48 -15.63
C ILE A 30 12.40 -0.37 -16.60
N GLN A 31 12.06 -0.38 -17.88
CA GLN A 31 12.77 -1.16 -18.89
C GLN A 31 14.19 -0.64 -19.13
N TYR A 32 14.36 0.68 -19.14
CA TYR A 32 15.64 1.35 -19.40
C TYR A 32 16.31 1.92 -18.15
N HIS A 33 15.91 1.46 -16.96
CA HIS A 33 16.50 1.92 -15.71
C HIS A 33 18.00 1.57 -15.65
N PRO A 34 18.89 2.50 -15.26
CA PRO A 34 20.33 2.29 -15.09
C PRO A 34 20.66 1.10 -14.17
N ASP A 35 19.95 0.93 -13.05
CA ASP A 35 20.18 -0.24 -12.16
C ASP A 35 19.93 -1.58 -12.85
N LYS A 36 19.00 -1.64 -13.82
CA LYS A 36 18.72 -2.86 -14.59
C LYS A 36 19.60 -2.99 -15.83
N ASN A 37 20.23 -1.90 -16.26
CA ASN A 37 21.05 -1.81 -17.47
C ASN A 37 22.38 -1.08 -17.17
N PRO A 38 23.19 -1.56 -16.21
CA PRO A 38 24.40 -0.86 -15.80
C PRO A 38 25.40 -0.78 -16.97
N GLY A 39 25.90 0.43 -17.24
CA GLY A 39 26.90 0.68 -18.28
C GLY A 39 26.38 0.66 -19.73
N ASN A 40 25.06 0.54 -19.94
CA ASN A 40 24.47 0.57 -21.28
C ASN A 40 24.09 2.01 -21.70
N LYS A 41 24.95 2.63 -22.53
CA LYS A 41 24.73 3.98 -23.05
C LYS A 41 23.46 4.13 -23.89
N GLU A 42 23.05 3.09 -24.63
CA GLU A 42 21.82 3.14 -25.42
C GLU A 42 20.56 3.11 -24.54
N ALA A 43 20.61 2.41 -23.41
CA ALA A 43 19.50 2.40 -22.44
C ALA A 43 19.39 3.77 -21.75
N GLU A 44 20.53 4.39 -21.43
CA GLU A 44 20.58 5.75 -20.90
C GLU A 44 19.99 6.79 -21.85
N GLU A 45 20.36 6.75 -23.14
CA GLU A 45 19.78 7.64 -24.15
C GLU A 45 18.27 7.44 -24.30
N LYS A 46 17.79 6.19 -24.32
CA LYS A 46 16.35 5.88 -24.37
C LYS A 46 15.61 6.32 -23.11
N PHE A 47 16.26 6.28 -21.96
CA PHE A 47 15.71 6.77 -20.71
C PHE A 47 15.58 8.30 -20.71
N LYS A 48 16.59 9.02 -21.21
CA LYS A 48 16.56 10.49 -21.39
C LYS A 48 15.47 10.90 -22.36
N ASP A 49 15.39 10.24 -23.52
CA ASP A 49 14.33 10.44 -24.52
C ASP A 49 12.93 10.25 -23.90
N ALA A 50 12.74 9.19 -23.10
CA ALA A 50 11.47 8.90 -22.45
C ALA A 50 11.10 9.92 -21.36
N ALA A 51 12.08 10.44 -20.62
CA ALA A 51 11.88 11.48 -19.62
C ALA A 51 11.46 12.80 -20.27
N GLU A 52 12.15 13.21 -21.34
CA GLU A 52 11.80 14.40 -22.14
C GLU A 52 10.37 14.27 -22.70
N ALA A 53 10.03 13.11 -23.26
CA ALA A 53 8.69 12.83 -23.77
C ALA A 53 7.61 12.93 -22.68
N TYR A 54 7.88 12.42 -21.48
CA TYR A 54 6.93 12.49 -20.36
C TYR A 54 6.75 13.93 -19.86
N GLU A 55 7.81 14.72 -19.77
CA GLU A 55 7.72 16.11 -19.33
C GLU A 55 6.82 16.95 -20.24
N VAL A 56 6.88 16.69 -21.55
CA VAL A 56 6.05 17.38 -22.55
C VAL A 56 4.62 16.86 -22.57
N LEU A 57 4.43 15.54 -22.58
CA LEU A 57 3.12 14.93 -22.79
C LEU A 57 2.27 14.85 -21.51
N SER A 58 2.88 14.98 -20.32
CA SER A 58 2.16 14.95 -19.04
C SER A 58 1.49 16.29 -18.70
N ASP A 59 2.01 17.41 -19.21
CA ASP A 59 1.46 18.74 -19.00
C ASP A 59 0.56 19.15 -20.18
N ALA A 60 -0.68 19.54 -19.89
CA ALA A 60 -1.66 19.85 -20.92
C ALA A 60 -1.25 21.05 -21.81
N GLN A 61 -0.54 22.04 -21.25
CA GLN A 61 -0.08 23.22 -21.98
C GLN A 61 1.16 22.91 -22.83
N LYS A 62 2.11 22.12 -22.32
CA LYS A 62 3.29 21.67 -23.08
C LYS A 62 2.90 20.70 -24.19
N ARG A 63 2.00 19.76 -23.92
CA ARG A 63 1.44 18.85 -24.93
C ARG A 63 0.72 19.61 -26.04
N ALA A 64 -0.13 20.57 -25.70
CA ALA A 64 -0.83 21.38 -26.70
C ALA A 64 0.13 22.22 -27.57
N GLN A 65 1.27 22.65 -27.01
CA GLN A 65 2.31 23.35 -27.78
C GLN A 65 3.06 22.38 -28.70
N TYR A 66 3.42 21.20 -28.21
CA TYR A 66 4.06 20.15 -28.99
C TYR A 66 3.16 19.65 -30.13
N ASP A 67 1.87 19.47 -29.88
CA ASP A 67 0.92 19.04 -30.91
C ASP A 67 0.74 20.08 -32.02
N ARG A 68 0.96 21.38 -31.72
CA ARG A 68 0.82 22.49 -32.68
C ARG A 68 2.09 22.79 -33.46
N PHE A 69 3.26 22.65 -32.84
CA PHE A 69 4.53 23.12 -33.38
C PHE A 69 5.58 22.00 -33.54
N GLY A 70 5.25 20.78 -33.12
CA GLY A 70 6.20 19.67 -33.05
C GLY A 70 7.41 20.01 -32.19
N HIS A 71 8.57 19.53 -32.60
CA HIS A 71 9.85 19.80 -31.93
C HIS A 71 10.41 21.21 -32.20
N SER A 72 9.74 22.03 -33.02
CA SER A 72 10.23 23.32 -33.48
C SER A 72 9.32 24.46 -33.01
N ARG A 73 9.66 25.08 -31.87
CA ARG A 73 8.93 26.27 -31.39
C ARG A 73 9.31 27.51 -32.23
N PRO A 74 8.36 28.24 -32.82
CA PRO A 74 8.63 29.54 -33.43
C PRO A 74 8.87 30.59 -32.33
N GLY A 75 10.04 31.25 -32.36
CA GLY A 75 10.42 32.28 -31.40
C GLY A 75 11.49 31.84 -30.40
N GLY A 76 12.75 31.77 -30.86
CA GLY A 76 13.95 32.03 -30.06
C GLY A 76 14.25 31.16 -28.83
N GLY A 77 13.53 30.06 -28.64
CA GLY A 77 13.81 29.11 -27.57
C GLY A 77 13.25 27.76 -27.98
N GLY A 78 14.08 26.95 -28.63
CA GLY A 78 13.74 25.56 -28.88
C GLY A 78 13.38 24.87 -27.56
N PHE A 79 12.77 23.69 -27.65
CA PHE A 79 12.80 22.70 -26.57
C PHE A 79 14.25 22.18 -26.44
N GLN A 80 15.17 23.13 -26.22
CA GLN A 80 16.57 22.91 -25.98
C GLN A 80 16.58 22.45 -24.55
N GLY A 81 16.71 21.13 -24.41
CA GLY A 81 16.73 20.45 -23.14
C GLY A 81 17.51 21.31 -22.17
N HIS A 82 16.85 21.67 -21.07
CA HIS A 82 17.61 21.96 -19.88
C HIS A 82 18.64 20.83 -19.77
N ASP A 83 19.88 21.21 -19.51
CA ASP A 83 20.95 20.32 -19.10
C ASP A 83 20.50 19.66 -17.78
N MET A 84 19.53 18.75 -17.91
CA MET A 84 18.95 17.98 -16.85
C MET A 84 20.01 16.94 -16.59
N ASN A 85 20.97 17.31 -15.73
CA ASN A 85 22.02 16.43 -15.28
C ASN A 85 21.40 15.13 -14.80
N MET A 86 22.11 14.02 -15.01
CA MET A 86 21.59 12.69 -14.64
C MET A 86 21.19 12.68 -13.16
N GLU A 87 21.93 13.38 -12.28
CA GLU A 87 21.59 13.65 -10.89
C GLU A 87 20.28 14.46 -10.68
N ASP A 88 19.96 15.45 -11.51
CA ASP A 88 18.75 16.27 -11.40
C ASP A 88 17.52 15.51 -11.89
N ILE A 89 17.65 14.74 -12.97
CA ILE A 89 16.61 13.82 -13.41
C ILE A 89 16.40 12.77 -12.32
N PHE A 90 17.46 12.14 -11.79
CA PHE A 90 17.35 11.10 -10.77
C PHE A 90 16.94 11.61 -9.38
N SER A 91 17.18 12.86 -9.01
CA SER A 91 16.69 13.43 -7.75
C SER A 91 15.22 13.83 -7.85
N GLN A 92 14.83 14.47 -8.96
CA GLN A 92 13.43 14.76 -9.28
C GLN A 92 12.63 13.47 -9.49
N PHE A 93 13.28 12.40 -9.96
CA PHE A 93 12.70 11.07 -10.11
C PHE A 93 12.87 10.15 -8.91
N GLY A 94 13.84 10.39 -8.04
CA GLY A 94 14.02 9.68 -6.78
C GLY A 94 12.84 9.94 -5.85
N ASP A 95 12.30 11.15 -5.90
CA ASP A 95 11.04 11.47 -5.24
C ASP A 95 9.81 10.79 -5.90
N ILE A 96 9.89 10.43 -7.18
CA ILE A 96 8.80 9.76 -7.92
C ILE A 96 8.90 8.22 -7.89
N PHE A 97 10.11 7.65 -7.80
CA PHE A 97 10.40 6.22 -7.97
C PHE A 97 11.28 5.60 -6.87
N GLY A 98 12.04 6.38 -6.12
CA GLY A 98 13.14 5.94 -5.27
C GLY A 98 12.98 6.32 -3.79
N GLY A 99 11.87 5.92 -3.17
CA GLY A 99 11.75 5.86 -1.71
C GLY A 99 11.42 7.19 -1.02
N SER A 100 10.26 7.23 -0.36
CA SER A 100 9.80 8.26 0.59
C SER A 100 9.33 9.62 0.07
N GLY A 101 9.26 9.87 -1.25
CA GLY A 101 8.68 11.11 -1.83
C GLY A 101 7.23 11.00 -2.35
N PHE A 102 6.71 9.78 -2.51
CA PHE A 102 5.41 9.53 -3.16
C PHE A 102 4.18 10.00 -2.35
N ASP A 103 4.33 10.36 -1.07
CA ASP A 103 3.24 10.85 -0.21
C ASP A 103 3.06 12.38 -0.24
N SER A 104 4.02 13.15 -0.79
CA SER A 104 4.01 14.62 -0.62
C SER A 104 3.54 15.43 -1.82
N PHE A 105 3.58 14.89 -3.05
CA PHE A 105 3.19 15.66 -4.26
C PHE A 105 1.83 15.28 -4.86
N PHE A 106 1.22 14.18 -4.39
CA PHE A 106 -0.20 13.89 -4.66
C PHE A 106 -1.07 14.67 -3.68
N GLY A 107 -1.51 15.86 -4.11
CA GLY A 107 -2.52 16.62 -3.39
C GLY A 107 -3.72 15.73 -3.01
N GLY A 108 -4.12 15.82 -1.74
CA GLY A 108 -5.52 15.75 -1.35
C GLY A 108 -6.23 14.43 -1.67
N GLY A 109 -5.58 13.31 -1.46
CA GLY A 109 -6.23 12.01 -1.55
C GLY A 109 -5.57 11.09 -0.57
N GLY A 110 -5.63 11.45 0.72
CA GLY A 110 -5.32 10.50 1.78
C GLY A 110 -6.08 9.24 1.44
N ARG A 111 -5.37 8.22 0.94
CA ARG A 111 -5.85 6.86 1.05
C ARG A 111 -6.03 6.74 2.55
N SER A 112 -7.27 6.96 2.98
CA SER A 112 -7.79 6.47 4.24
C SER A 112 -7.21 5.06 4.26
N ARG A 113 -6.15 4.84 5.04
CA ARG A 113 -5.69 3.51 5.34
C ARG A 113 -6.96 2.92 5.91
N GLY A 114 -7.68 2.18 5.08
CA GLY A 114 -9.05 1.76 5.39
C GLY A 114 -8.97 1.23 6.80
N ARG A 115 -9.81 1.75 7.69
CA ARG A 115 -9.71 1.47 9.12
C ARG A 115 -9.64 -0.05 9.25
N LYS A 116 -8.49 -0.57 9.69
CA LYS A 116 -8.25 -2.00 9.80
C LYS A 116 -8.52 -2.40 11.24
N GLY A 117 -9.21 -3.51 11.41
CA GLY A 117 -9.34 -4.13 12.71
C GLY A 117 -8.00 -4.67 13.22
N SER A 118 -8.00 -5.24 14.42
CA SER A 118 -6.84 -5.94 14.95
C SER A 118 -6.83 -7.42 14.53
N ASN A 119 -5.63 -7.99 14.39
CA ASN A 119 -5.49 -9.44 14.17
C ASN A 119 -6.08 -10.21 15.36
N LEU A 120 -6.80 -11.30 15.07
CA LEU A 120 -7.17 -12.28 16.08
C LEU A 120 -6.16 -13.43 16.02
N ARG A 121 -5.55 -13.80 17.15
CA ARG A 121 -4.59 -14.92 17.21
C ARG A 121 -5.17 -16.05 18.04
N ILE A 122 -5.17 -17.25 17.48
CA ILE A 122 -5.59 -18.46 18.19
C ILE A 122 -4.52 -19.53 18.07
N LYS A 123 -4.46 -20.41 19.07
CA LYS A 123 -3.66 -21.63 19.01
C LYS A 123 -4.58 -22.80 18.72
N LEU A 124 -4.26 -23.58 17.69
CA LEU A 124 -5.02 -24.75 17.31
C LEU A 124 -4.18 -25.99 17.53
N LYS A 125 -4.61 -26.79 18.51
CA LYS A 125 -3.99 -28.06 18.85
C LYS A 125 -4.40 -29.13 17.86
N LEU A 126 -3.42 -29.80 17.27
CA LEU A 126 -3.60 -30.90 16.33
C LEU A 126 -2.84 -32.13 16.77
N THR A 127 -3.41 -33.30 16.54
CA THR A 127 -2.74 -34.59 16.73
C THR A 127 -1.92 -34.97 15.50
N LEU A 128 -0.97 -35.91 15.64
CA LEU A 128 -0.18 -36.42 14.52
C LEU A 128 -1.03 -36.95 13.36
N ASP A 129 -2.13 -37.63 13.67
CA ASP A 129 -3.07 -38.17 12.67
C ASP A 129 -3.82 -37.06 11.91
N GLU A 130 -4.19 -35.98 12.58
CA GLU A 130 -4.84 -34.82 11.95
C GLU A 130 -3.86 -34.04 11.07
N ILE A 131 -2.60 -33.99 11.47
CA ILE A 131 -1.52 -33.36 10.71
C ILE A 131 -1.19 -34.18 9.46
N SER A 132 -1.14 -35.50 9.55
CA SER A 132 -0.76 -36.37 8.42
C SER A 132 -1.85 -36.44 7.34
N ASN A 133 -3.11 -36.51 7.73
CA ASN A 133 -4.23 -36.65 6.80
C ASN A 133 -4.83 -35.30 6.36
N GLY A 134 -4.60 -34.22 7.13
CA GLY A 134 -5.31 -32.97 6.98
C GLY A 134 -6.75 -33.07 7.52
N VAL A 135 -7.27 -31.96 8.06
CA VAL A 135 -8.58 -31.97 8.74
C VAL A 135 -9.34 -30.67 8.56
N GLU A 136 -10.66 -30.76 8.53
CA GLU A 136 -11.57 -29.61 8.59
C GLU A 136 -12.15 -29.49 10.01
N LYS A 137 -11.74 -28.45 10.75
CA LYS A 137 -12.21 -28.20 12.12
C LYS A 137 -13.12 -26.99 12.19
N LYS A 138 -14.20 -27.10 12.97
CA LYS A 138 -15.03 -25.96 13.37
C LYS A 138 -14.54 -25.44 14.70
N ILE A 139 -14.01 -24.22 14.71
CA ILE A 139 -13.51 -23.55 15.89
C ILE A 139 -14.47 -22.45 16.32
N LYS A 140 -14.74 -22.36 17.62
CA LYS A 140 -15.45 -21.21 18.20
C LYS A 140 -14.40 -20.17 18.57
N VAL A 141 -14.54 -18.99 17.99
CA VAL A 141 -13.68 -17.85 18.32
C VAL A 141 -14.52 -16.72 18.87
N ASN A 142 -13.99 -16.04 19.87
CA ASN A 142 -14.62 -14.82 20.37
C ASN A 142 -13.96 -13.63 19.66
N ARG A 143 -14.72 -12.97 18.78
CA ARG A 143 -14.23 -11.80 18.02
C ARG A 143 -14.92 -10.53 18.51
N LEU A 144 -14.23 -9.41 18.34
CA LEU A 144 -14.83 -8.10 18.55
C LEU A 144 -15.55 -7.68 17.26
N VAL A 145 -16.87 -7.50 17.35
CA VAL A 145 -17.71 -7.00 16.24
C VAL A 145 -18.26 -5.62 16.57
N GLN A 146 -18.60 -4.84 15.55
CA GLN A 146 -19.29 -3.57 15.77
C GLN A 146 -20.67 -3.78 16.40
N ALA A 147 -20.94 -3.09 17.51
CA ALA A 147 -22.24 -3.19 18.17
C ALA A 147 -23.33 -2.43 17.41
N GLU A 148 -24.53 -3.00 17.41
CA GLU A 148 -25.70 -2.38 16.78
C GLU A 148 -26.09 -1.09 17.52
N GLY A 149 -26.39 -0.03 16.76
CA GLY A 149 -26.80 1.26 17.31
C GLY A 149 -25.67 2.18 17.79
N VAL A 150 -24.39 1.77 17.65
CA VAL A 150 -23.26 2.69 17.85
C VAL A 150 -23.17 3.67 16.70
N THR A 151 -23.18 4.96 17.01
CA THR A 151 -22.92 6.02 16.03
C THR A 151 -21.56 6.65 16.26
N TYR A 152 -20.91 7.07 15.18
CA TYR A 152 -19.60 7.70 15.20
C TYR A 152 -19.70 9.10 14.60
N LYS A 153 -18.95 10.04 15.17
CA LYS A 153 -18.73 11.38 14.61
C LYS A 153 -17.26 11.57 14.28
N ASN A 154 -16.97 12.45 13.33
CA ASN A 154 -15.59 12.76 12.97
C ASN A 154 -14.87 13.38 14.17
N CYS A 155 -13.61 12.97 14.38
CA CYS A 155 -12.79 13.54 15.43
C CYS A 155 -12.55 15.03 15.14
N ASN A 156 -12.87 15.90 16.10
CA ASN A 156 -12.74 17.34 15.94
C ASN A 156 -11.28 17.79 15.78
N THR A 157 -10.31 17.02 16.29
CA THR A 157 -8.88 17.37 16.25
C THR A 157 -8.23 17.06 14.90
N CYS A 158 -8.60 15.96 14.25
CA CYS A 158 -8.02 15.55 12.97
C CYS A 158 -9.01 15.60 11.79
N HIS A 159 -10.26 16.01 12.04
CA HIS A 159 -11.34 16.08 11.05
C HIS A 159 -11.49 14.80 10.20
N GLY A 160 -11.40 13.62 10.82
CA GLY A 160 -11.50 12.35 10.12
C GLY A 160 -10.17 11.78 9.57
N GLN A 161 -9.08 12.54 9.59
CA GLN A 161 -7.81 12.11 8.98
C GLN A 161 -7.01 11.09 9.83
N GLY A 162 -7.31 10.95 11.13
CA GLY A 162 -6.57 10.09 12.06
C GLY A 162 -5.16 10.57 12.40
N GLN A 163 -4.66 11.62 11.75
CA GLN A 163 -3.32 12.15 11.94
C GLN A 163 -3.37 13.67 12.11
N VAL A 164 -2.42 14.23 12.85
CA VAL A 164 -2.27 15.67 13.07
C VAL A 164 -0.85 16.10 12.70
N ARG A 165 -0.73 17.20 11.96
CA ARG A 165 0.55 17.80 11.60
C ARG A 165 1.00 18.70 12.75
N LYS A 166 2.16 18.40 13.32
CA LYS A 166 2.80 19.19 14.38
C LYS A 166 4.02 19.89 13.80
N VAL A 167 4.01 21.22 13.83
CA VAL A 167 5.18 22.03 13.49
C VAL A 167 6.14 21.99 14.67
N VAL A 168 7.39 21.61 14.42
CA VAL A 168 8.45 21.53 15.42
C VAL A 168 9.58 22.45 14.96
N ASN A 169 9.95 23.40 15.82
CA ASN A 169 11.07 24.30 15.55
C ASN A 169 12.38 23.56 15.85
N THR A 170 13.23 23.43 14.84
CA THR A 170 14.59 22.87 14.95
C THR A 170 15.62 23.95 14.67
N MET A 171 16.89 23.74 15.03
CA MET A 171 17.96 24.71 14.75
C MET A 171 18.15 25.00 13.25
N LEU A 172 17.65 24.12 12.37
CA LEU A 172 17.71 24.24 10.91
C LEU A 172 16.43 24.84 10.30
N GLY A 173 15.44 25.21 11.12
CA GLY A 173 14.16 25.77 10.68
C GLY A 173 12.93 25.02 11.19
N GLN A 174 11.76 25.40 10.68
CA GLN A 174 10.48 24.78 11.05
C GLN A 174 10.29 23.48 10.27
N MET A 175 10.23 22.35 10.97
CA MET A 175 9.94 21.04 10.38
C MET A 175 8.50 20.65 10.71
N VAL A 176 7.73 20.21 9.72
CA VAL A 176 6.38 19.69 9.93
C VAL A 176 6.46 18.17 10.10
N SER A 177 6.10 17.67 11.27
CA SER A 177 6.06 16.24 11.56
C SER A 177 4.60 15.77 11.67
N THR A 178 4.26 14.66 11.01
CA THR A 178 2.93 14.07 11.12
C THR A 178 2.90 13.05 12.25
N THR A 179 1.96 13.21 13.18
CA THR A 179 1.79 12.32 14.33
C THR A 179 0.37 11.75 14.37
N THR A 180 0.19 10.58 14.97
CA THR A 180 -1.13 9.99 15.18
C THR A 180 -1.98 10.92 16.04
N CYS A 181 -3.24 11.13 15.67
CA CYS A 181 -4.13 12.00 16.44
C CYS A 181 -4.37 11.41 17.84
N PRO A 182 -4.04 12.13 18.93
CA PRO A 182 -4.18 11.62 20.30
C PRO A 182 -5.64 11.52 20.74
N ALA A 183 -6.53 12.35 20.17
CA ALA A 183 -7.95 12.35 20.53
C ALA A 183 -8.72 11.12 20.02
N CYS A 184 -8.25 10.49 18.93
CA CYS A 184 -8.91 9.32 18.33
C CYS A 184 -7.96 8.14 18.11
N ASN A 185 -6.72 8.21 18.60
CA ASN A 185 -5.69 7.18 18.45
C ASN A 185 -5.53 6.66 17.00
N GLY A 186 -5.69 7.55 16.01
CA GLY A 186 -5.57 7.17 14.59
C GLY A 186 -6.86 6.70 13.92
N VAL A 187 -7.95 6.49 14.66
CA VAL A 187 -9.23 6.02 14.12
C VAL A 187 -9.90 7.08 13.22
N GLY A 188 -9.68 8.36 13.52
CA GLY A 188 -10.29 9.49 12.80
C GLY A 188 -11.73 9.80 13.24
N GLN A 189 -12.36 8.92 14.02
CA GLN A 189 -13.70 9.09 14.55
C GLN A 189 -13.73 8.86 16.06
N ILE A 190 -14.74 9.45 16.68
CA ILE A 190 -15.07 9.28 18.10
C ILE A 190 -16.51 8.80 18.21
N ILE A 191 -16.81 8.02 19.24
CA ILE A 191 -18.16 7.53 19.48
C ILE A 191 -19.06 8.71 19.85
N ASP A 192 -20.25 8.76 19.27
CA ASP A 192 -21.28 9.73 19.60
C ASP A 192 -22.34 9.12 20.52
N LYS A 193 -22.96 8.02 20.10
CA LYS A 193 -23.90 7.24 20.93
C LYS A 193 -23.33 5.85 21.20
N ARG A 194 -23.32 5.48 22.48
CA ARG A 194 -22.84 4.19 22.98
C ARG A 194 -23.99 3.43 23.67
N PRO A 195 -24.43 2.28 23.13
CA PRO A 195 -25.36 1.40 23.82
C PRO A 195 -24.73 0.79 25.09
N HIS A 196 -25.58 0.28 25.98
CA HIS A 196 -25.12 -0.47 27.15
C HIS A 196 -24.41 -1.77 26.74
N GLY A 197 -23.31 -2.11 27.42
CA GLY A 197 -22.54 -3.34 27.16
C GLY A 197 -21.50 -3.25 26.03
N VAL A 198 -21.36 -2.10 25.39
CA VAL A 198 -20.38 -1.86 24.32
C VAL A 198 -19.08 -1.30 24.92
N ASP A 199 -17.91 -1.62 24.38
CA ASP A 199 -16.62 -1.09 24.85
C ASP A 199 -16.41 0.40 24.50
N SER A 200 -15.27 0.99 24.90
CA SER A 200 -14.92 2.38 24.59
C SER A 200 -14.58 2.64 23.12
N SER A 201 -14.53 1.60 22.28
CA SER A 201 -14.27 1.66 20.84
C SER A 201 -15.51 1.38 19.98
N GLY A 202 -16.63 1.00 20.60
CA GLY A 202 -17.90 0.69 19.93
C GLY A 202 -18.02 -0.78 19.52
N LEU A 203 -17.17 -1.64 20.06
CA LEU A 203 -17.10 -3.06 19.77
C LEU A 203 -17.72 -3.89 20.91
N VAL A 204 -18.25 -5.05 20.54
CA VAL A 204 -18.81 -6.06 21.46
C VAL A 204 -18.21 -7.42 21.13
N SER A 205 -17.95 -8.21 22.17
CA SER A 205 -17.47 -9.59 22.02
C SER A 205 -18.61 -10.48 21.54
N LYS A 206 -18.43 -11.13 20.39
CA LYS A 206 -19.38 -12.09 19.83
C LYS A 206 -18.67 -13.40 19.50
N GLU A 207 -19.25 -14.50 19.96
CA GLU A 207 -18.81 -15.83 19.56
C GLU A 207 -19.23 -16.10 18.11
N ASP A 208 -18.27 -16.51 17.29
CA ASP A 208 -18.50 -16.96 15.92
C ASP A 208 -17.86 -18.33 15.70
N THR A 209 -18.51 -19.17 14.89
CA THR A 209 -18.01 -20.50 14.54
C THR A 209 -17.41 -20.46 13.15
N ILE A 210 -16.09 -20.59 13.07
CA ILE A 210 -15.34 -20.56 11.81
C ILE A 210 -14.91 -21.98 11.46
N THR A 211 -15.15 -22.37 10.21
CA THR A 211 -14.62 -23.62 9.66
C THR A 211 -13.23 -23.36 9.06
N VAL A 212 -12.24 -24.10 9.55
CA VAL A 212 -10.84 -23.99 9.12
C VAL A 212 -10.43 -25.29 8.45
N LYS A 213 -9.92 -25.20 7.23
CA LYS A 213 -9.35 -26.33 6.50
C LYS A 213 -7.84 -26.32 6.68
N ILE A 214 -7.32 -27.38 7.29
CA ILE A 214 -5.90 -27.53 7.58
C ILE A 214 -5.34 -28.55 6.59
N PRO A 215 -4.37 -28.15 5.75
CA PRO A 215 -3.77 -29.07 4.80
C PRO A 215 -2.95 -30.13 5.54
N ALA A 216 -2.80 -31.30 4.91
CA ALA A 216 -1.87 -32.32 5.37
C ALA A 216 -0.43 -31.81 5.38
N GLY A 217 0.38 -32.30 6.32
CA GLY A 217 1.82 -32.01 6.41
C GLY A 217 2.17 -30.69 7.09
N VAL A 218 1.23 -30.04 7.79
CA VAL A 218 1.53 -28.86 8.61
C VAL A 218 2.55 -29.19 9.72
N ALA A 219 3.39 -28.23 10.07
CA ALA A 219 4.40 -28.39 11.11
C ALA A 219 4.02 -27.58 12.36
N ASP A 220 4.56 -27.99 13.51
CA ASP A 220 4.46 -27.20 14.74
C ASP A 220 5.03 -25.79 14.53
N GLY A 221 4.36 -24.78 15.10
CA GLY A 221 4.73 -23.38 14.95
C GLY A 221 4.36 -22.75 13.60
N MET A 222 3.80 -23.51 12.66
CA MET A 222 3.30 -22.96 11.40
C MET A 222 2.09 -22.06 11.64
N GLN A 223 2.05 -20.91 10.96
CA GLN A 223 0.96 -19.94 11.08
C GLN A 223 0.12 -19.91 9.81
N LEU A 224 -1.16 -20.25 9.93
CA LEU A 224 -2.17 -20.05 8.87
C LEU A 224 -2.85 -18.70 9.06
N SER A 225 -3.24 -18.05 7.97
CA SER A 225 -3.97 -16.78 8.00
C SER A 225 -5.27 -16.87 7.21
N MET A 226 -6.34 -16.32 7.76
CA MET A 226 -7.64 -16.20 7.11
C MET A 226 -8.08 -14.74 7.09
N SER A 227 -8.20 -14.20 5.88
CA SER A 227 -8.50 -12.78 5.72
C SER A 227 -9.94 -12.42 6.10
N GLY A 228 -10.10 -11.28 6.77
CA GLY A 228 -11.41 -10.74 7.16
C GLY A 228 -12.15 -11.54 8.23
N LYS A 229 -11.45 -12.43 8.95
CA LYS A 229 -11.98 -13.24 10.06
C LYS A 229 -11.44 -12.85 11.43
N GLY A 230 -10.66 -11.77 11.50
CA GLY A 230 -10.16 -11.15 12.72
C GLY A 230 -11.21 -10.26 13.40
N ASN A 231 -10.75 -9.28 14.17
CA ASN A 231 -11.63 -8.31 14.82
C ASN A 231 -12.05 -7.21 13.83
N ASP A 232 -13.23 -6.65 14.05
CA ASP A 232 -13.72 -5.49 13.30
C ASP A 232 -12.92 -4.23 13.68
N ALA A 233 -12.88 -3.26 12.76
CA ALA A 233 -12.31 -1.96 13.06
C ALA A 233 -13.37 -1.05 13.71
N PRO A 234 -13.02 -0.27 14.74
CA PRO A 234 -13.87 0.79 15.25
C PRO A 234 -14.34 1.73 14.12
N GLY A 235 -15.63 2.03 14.07
CA GLY A 235 -16.18 2.96 13.07
C GLY A 235 -16.37 2.37 11.66
N GLY A 236 -16.73 1.09 11.56
CA GLY A 236 -17.16 0.47 10.30
C GLY A 236 -16.04 0.23 9.28
N GLY A 237 -14.83 -0.05 9.76
CA GLY A 237 -13.71 -0.42 8.88
C GLY A 237 -13.70 -1.90 8.50
N VAL A 238 -12.67 -2.29 7.74
CA VAL A 238 -12.53 -3.67 7.26
C VAL A 238 -11.97 -4.54 8.40
N PRO A 239 -12.61 -5.70 8.69
CA PRO A 239 -12.07 -6.66 9.64
C PRO A 239 -10.70 -7.15 9.19
N TRP A 240 -9.84 -7.46 10.16
CA TRP A 240 -8.49 -7.92 9.85
C TRP A 240 -8.41 -9.44 9.81
N ASP A 241 -7.21 -10.01 9.95
CA ASP A 241 -7.00 -11.44 9.71
C ASP A 241 -7.09 -12.26 11.00
N LEU A 242 -7.57 -13.49 10.87
CA LEU A 242 -7.42 -14.54 11.87
C LEU A 242 -6.12 -15.28 11.62
N LEU A 243 -5.21 -15.24 12.59
CA LEU A 243 -3.94 -15.94 12.58
C LEU A 243 -4.06 -17.17 13.46
N ILE A 244 -3.86 -18.33 12.87
CA ILE A 244 -3.99 -19.63 13.52
C ILE A 244 -2.58 -20.20 13.65
N LEU A 245 -2.08 -20.26 14.89
CA LEU A 245 -0.84 -20.91 15.21
C LEU A 245 -1.11 -22.39 15.47
N ILE A 246 -0.45 -23.25 14.70
CA ILE A 246 -0.57 -24.70 14.86
C ILE A 246 0.34 -25.14 16.01
N GLU A 247 -0.23 -25.91 16.93
CA GLU A 247 0.48 -26.52 18.06
C GLU A 247 0.30 -28.05 17.97
N GLU A 248 1.40 -28.77 17.82
CA GLU A 248 1.39 -30.23 17.78
C GLU A 248 1.20 -30.78 19.21
N VAL A 249 0.19 -31.63 19.38
CA VAL A 249 -0.03 -32.33 20.66
C VAL A 249 0.91 -33.53 20.70
N GLU A 250 1.74 -33.60 21.75
CA GLU A 250 2.59 -34.76 22.00
C GLU A 250 1.74 -36.03 22.14
N ASP A 251 2.05 -37.03 21.32
CA ASP A 251 1.46 -38.36 21.44
C ASP A 251 2.21 -39.16 22.54
N LYS A 252 1.54 -40.14 23.13
CA LYS A 252 2.12 -40.98 24.19
C LYS A 252 3.04 -42.06 23.63
N GLU A 253 2.81 -42.49 22.41
CA GLU A 253 3.53 -43.60 21.79
C GLU A 253 4.45 -43.16 20.66
N LEU A 254 4.15 -42.02 20.02
CA LEU A 254 4.80 -41.58 18.80
C LEU A 254 5.41 -40.18 18.97
N LYS A 255 6.66 -40.02 18.55
CA LYS A 255 7.35 -38.73 18.54
C LYS A 255 7.73 -38.35 17.12
N ARG A 256 7.38 -37.13 16.71
CA ARG A 256 7.81 -36.60 15.43
C ARG A 256 9.28 -36.15 15.51
N ASP A 257 10.09 -36.63 14.57
CA ASP A 257 11.45 -36.18 14.32
C ASP A 257 11.55 -35.66 12.88
N GLY A 258 11.28 -34.36 12.71
CA GLY A 258 11.18 -33.71 11.40
C GLY A 258 10.05 -34.29 10.54
N ASN A 259 10.43 -35.07 9.53
CA ASN A 259 9.48 -35.73 8.63
C ASN A 259 9.19 -37.20 9.02
N ASN A 260 9.86 -37.72 10.05
CA ASN A 260 9.71 -39.09 10.52
C ASN A 260 8.88 -39.14 11.81
N ILE A 261 8.29 -40.31 12.06
CA ILE A 261 7.61 -40.64 13.32
C ILE A 261 8.41 -41.77 13.96
N VAL A 262 8.79 -41.62 15.23
CA VAL A 262 9.63 -42.53 16.02
C VAL A 262 8.87 -43.04 17.23
#